data_AF-A0A0D2REX7-F1
#
_entry.id   AF-A0A0D2REX7-F1
#
_cell.length_a   1.000
_cell.length_b   1.000
_cell.length_c   1.000
_cell.angle_alpha   90.00
_cell.angle_beta   90.00
_cell.angle_gamma   90.00
#
_symmetry.space_group_name_H-M   'P 1'
#
loop_
_entity.id
_entity.type
_entity.pdbx_description
1 polymer ?
#
loop_
_entity_poly.entity_id
_entity_poly.type
_entity_poly.pdbx_seq_one_letter_code
_entity_poly.pdbx_strand_id
1 'polypeptide(L)'
;MAAALSYCKPSPFIGQFPSNFGKPVSLRSIEISTQASRITALFWGSKKSVKHQPVDSSLGDFTLTGSETEELKENPTKGKKVSVSIISSILDVSSHEWDSCALDATGPEKFNPFLSHGFLSSLEETGCAVKETGWMPSHIIAKDESENILGVAPLYLKSHSYGEFVFDHSWADAYYSFGARYYPKFQCCVPFTPVTGPRILVRNTSFKDQVFDVIVTALKDLTAKSQVSSLHITFPSEAEWYKLKDRGFLQRIGMQYHWKNRNYKSFDEFLMDMKQSKRKNIRQERKKIPAQDLTMKRLRGYEIKANHWDSFYKFYRNTTDNKWGSPYLTRDFFHEMGSKMGDDVLLVVAEKRDELVAGALNLIGGDTIYGRLWGCDPQVYYPSLHFEACYYQVRISKTPLKMKENGSFISIELPQT
;
A
#
# COMPACT_ATOMS: atom_id res chain seq x y z
N MET A 1 -10.12 4.76 -1.35
CA MET A 1 -10.06 6.10 -0.74
C MET A 1 -8.65 6.66 -0.87
N ALA A 2 -8.46 7.96 -1.09
CA ALA A 2 -7.15 8.60 -1.04
C ALA A 2 -7.28 9.98 -0.40
N ALA A 3 -6.22 10.48 0.22
CA ALA A 3 -6.14 11.83 0.77
C ALA A 3 -4.86 12.51 0.28
N ALA A 4 -4.94 13.77 -0.18
CA ALA A 4 -3.82 14.51 -0.76
C ALA A 4 -3.76 15.92 -0.18
N LEU A 5 -2.56 16.41 0.18
CA LEU A 5 -2.34 17.81 0.52
C LEU A 5 -1.53 18.46 -0.60
N SER A 6 -2.04 19.55 -1.16
CA SER A 6 -1.35 20.37 -2.17
C SER A 6 -0.81 21.63 -1.50
N TYR A 7 0.47 21.93 -1.70
CA TYR A 7 1.07 23.19 -1.23
C TYR A 7 1.25 24.15 -2.41
N CYS A 8 0.13 24.71 -2.90
CA CYS A 8 0.15 25.91 -3.71
C CYS A 8 -0.51 27.02 -2.90
N LYS A 9 0.21 28.10 -2.59
CA LYS A 9 -0.43 29.34 -2.13
C LYS A 9 -1.45 29.79 -3.18
N PRO A 10 -2.67 30.19 -2.81
CA PRO A 10 -3.58 30.80 -3.78
C PRO A 10 -2.92 32.06 -4.32
N SER A 11 -2.68 32.09 -5.63
CA SER A 11 -2.36 33.33 -6.35
C SER A 11 -3.53 34.32 -6.15
N PRO A 12 -3.28 35.62 -5.88
CA PRO A 12 -4.34 36.59 -5.64
C PRO A 12 -5.14 36.97 -6.91
N PHE A 13 -5.03 36.21 -8.00
CA PHE A 13 -5.67 36.49 -9.28
C PHE A 13 -6.96 35.68 -9.55
N ILE A 14 -7.82 35.53 -8.55
CA ILE A 14 -9.25 35.28 -8.81
C ILE A 14 -10.01 36.55 -8.40
N GLY A 15 -9.91 37.54 -9.29
CA GLY A 15 -10.73 38.75 -9.32
C GLY A 15 -11.58 38.74 -10.59
N GLN A 16 -12.88 38.97 -10.40
CA GLN A 16 -13.98 39.05 -11.37
C GLN A 16 -13.61 39.39 -12.83
N PHE A 17 -14.16 38.61 -13.77
CA PHE A 17 -14.20 38.98 -15.19
C PHE A 17 -15.13 40.17 -15.41
N PRO A 18 -14.71 41.13 -16.25
CA PRO A 18 -15.54 41.50 -17.38
C PRO A 18 -14.81 41.33 -18.72
N SER A 19 -15.60 40.98 -19.71
CA SER A 19 -15.28 40.86 -21.13
C SER A 19 -14.58 42.10 -21.70
N ASN A 20 -13.44 41.91 -22.38
CA ASN A 20 -13.28 42.32 -23.79
C ASN A 20 -11.88 42.01 -24.34
N PHE A 21 -11.87 41.64 -25.62
CA PHE A 21 -10.71 41.35 -26.47
C PHE A 21 -9.78 42.57 -26.67
N GLY A 22 -8.46 42.34 -26.69
CA GLY A 22 -7.45 43.33 -27.11
C GLY A 22 -6.04 42.72 -27.23
N LYS A 23 -5.30 43.09 -28.29
CA LYS A 23 -4.04 42.54 -28.85
C LYS A 23 -2.78 42.58 -27.94
N PRO A 24 -1.68 41.88 -28.29
CA PRO A 24 -0.53 41.66 -27.40
C PRO A 24 0.48 42.82 -27.42
N VAL A 25 1.13 43.08 -26.28
CA VAL A 25 2.26 44.04 -26.15
C VAL A 25 3.46 43.38 -25.45
N SER A 26 4.59 43.53 -26.16
CA SER A 26 6.02 43.45 -25.82
C SER A 26 6.50 43.20 -24.37
N LEU A 27 7.49 42.30 -24.30
CA LEU A 27 8.43 41.98 -23.23
C LEU A 27 8.98 43.17 -22.41
N ARG A 28 9.07 42.98 -21.09
CA ARG A 28 10.15 43.51 -20.24
C ARG A 28 10.68 42.39 -19.35
N SER A 29 11.99 42.18 -19.45
CA SER A 29 12.80 41.28 -18.65
C SER A 29 12.88 41.74 -17.20
N ILE A 30 12.51 40.86 -16.27
CA ILE A 30 12.87 40.96 -14.86
C ILE A 30 13.75 39.76 -14.55
N GLU A 31 15.05 40.01 -14.37
CA GLU A 31 15.98 39.03 -13.83
C GLU A 31 15.61 38.80 -12.36
N ILE A 32 15.13 37.60 -12.06
CA ILE A 32 15.02 37.11 -10.69
C ILE A 32 16.11 36.06 -10.52
N SER A 33 17.09 36.39 -9.68
CA SER A 33 18.11 35.47 -9.18
C SER A 33 17.41 34.27 -8.53
N THR A 34 17.45 33.13 -9.21
CA THR A 34 17.01 31.85 -8.66
C THR A 34 18.25 31.13 -8.16
N GLN A 35 18.47 31.18 -6.84
CA GLN A 35 19.41 30.26 -6.21
C GLN A 35 18.78 28.86 -6.26
N ALA A 36 19.09 28.14 -7.34
CA ALA A 36 18.63 26.79 -7.59
C ALA A 36 19.30 25.82 -6.60
N SER A 37 18.62 25.53 -5.48
CA SER A 37 18.96 24.38 -4.65
C SER A 37 18.68 23.10 -5.45
N ARG A 38 19.77 22.46 -5.92
CA ARG A 38 19.77 21.27 -6.77
C ARG A 38 19.23 20.03 -6.04
N ILE A 39 17.92 19.80 -6.08
CA ILE A 39 17.34 18.44 -5.92
C ILE A 39 17.16 17.83 -7.32
N THR A 40 18.27 17.57 -8.02
CA THR A 40 18.22 16.96 -9.37
C THR A 40 18.90 15.58 -9.44
N ALA A 41 19.65 15.19 -8.42
CA ALA A 41 20.46 13.97 -8.42
C ALA A 41 19.99 12.90 -7.39
N LEU A 42 18.79 13.03 -6.82
CA LEU A 42 18.27 12.00 -5.92
C LEU A 42 17.82 10.72 -6.63
N PHE A 43 17.50 10.74 -7.92
CA PHE A 43 17.03 9.54 -8.64
C PHE A 43 17.88 9.18 -9.86
N TRP A 44 18.87 10.01 -10.18
CA TRP A 44 19.68 9.86 -11.39
C TRP A 44 21.16 9.95 -11.03
N GLY A 45 21.83 8.80 -11.02
CA GLY A 45 23.26 8.66 -10.74
C GLY A 45 23.83 7.31 -11.17
N SER A 46 25.07 7.30 -11.64
CA SER A 46 25.83 6.09 -12.00
C SER A 46 26.18 5.25 -10.75
N LYS A 47 26.31 3.93 -10.91
CA LYS A 47 26.69 2.88 -9.91
C LYS A 47 28.04 3.09 -9.19
N LYS A 48 28.33 4.27 -8.64
CA LYS A 48 29.45 4.47 -7.73
C LYS A 48 28.93 4.61 -6.31
N SER A 49 29.57 3.87 -5.41
CA SER A 49 29.43 4.01 -3.96
C SER A 49 29.59 5.48 -3.59
N VAL A 50 28.47 6.12 -3.22
CA VAL A 50 28.44 7.46 -2.64
C VAL A 50 28.05 7.27 -1.19
N LYS A 51 28.94 7.69 -0.28
CA LYS A 51 28.68 7.73 1.16
C LYS A 51 27.38 8.50 1.42
N HIS A 52 26.52 7.91 2.25
CA HIS A 52 25.28 8.51 2.74
C HIS A 52 25.56 9.93 3.27
N GLN A 53 24.97 10.95 2.65
CA GLN A 53 24.75 12.21 3.35
C GLN A 53 23.48 12.05 4.17
N PRO A 54 23.50 12.32 5.48
CA PRO A 54 22.30 12.25 6.30
C PRO A 54 21.34 13.34 5.83
N VAL A 55 20.15 12.95 5.40
CA VAL A 55 18.99 13.83 5.56
C VAL A 55 18.83 14.01 7.07
N ASP A 56 18.65 15.24 7.53
CA ASP A 56 18.38 15.51 8.94
C ASP A 56 17.19 14.64 9.38
N SER A 57 17.48 13.58 10.14
CA SER A 57 16.55 12.49 10.39
C SER A 57 15.53 12.87 11.45
N SER A 58 15.75 13.96 12.20
CA SER A 58 14.84 14.43 13.23
C SER A 58 13.80 15.39 12.64
N LEU A 59 12.53 15.05 12.83
CA LEU A 59 11.40 15.91 12.43
C LEU A 59 10.96 16.87 13.54
N GLY A 60 11.39 16.62 14.77
CA GLY A 60 11.13 17.46 15.93
C GLY A 60 10.71 16.68 17.16
N ASP A 61 10.62 17.41 18.26
CA ASP A 61 10.16 16.93 19.55
C ASP A 61 8.79 17.55 19.90
N PHE A 62 7.87 16.74 20.37
CA PHE A 62 6.49 17.11 20.68
C PHE A 62 6.17 16.74 22.12
N THR A 63 5.29 17.50 22.79
CA THR A 63 4.87 17.19 24.17
C THR A 63 3.42 16.74 24.17
N LEU A 64 3.16 15.54 24.71
CA LEU A 64 1.83 15.00 24.93
C LEU A 64 1.28 15.49 26.27
N THR A 65 0.05 16.00 26.27
CA THR A 65 -0.65 16.48 27.48
C THR A 65 -1.77 15.50 27.84
N GLY A 66 -1.89 15.12 29.12
CA GLY A 66 -2.99 14.25 29.55
C GLY A 66 -4.36 14.87 29.28
N SER A 67 -5.33 14.06 28.85
CA SER A 67 -6.73 14.45 28.80
C SER A 67 -7.28 14.43 30.22
N GLU A 68 -7.51 15.60 30.82
CA GLU A 68 -8.20 15.72 32.11
C GLU A 68 -9.64 15.21 31.96
N THR A 69 -9.90 14.04 32.54
CA THR A 69 -11.26 13.65 32.92
C THR A 69 -11.30 13.86 34.43
N GLU A 70 -12.22 14.71 34.90
CA GLU A 70 -12.30 15.14 36.29
C GLU A 70 -12.22 13.97 37.27
N GLU A 71 -11.11 13.87 38.00
CA GLU A 71 -11.08 13.41 39.38
C GLU A 71 -9.85 13.99 40.05
N LEU A 72 -10.10 14.81 41.07
CA LEU A 72 -9.11 15.50 41.90
C LEU A 72 -8.01 14.54 42.39
N LYS A 73 -6.77 14.77 41.96
CA LYS A 73 -5.56 14.45 42.74
C LYS A 73 -4.32 15.18 42.21
N GLU A 74 -3.63 15.81 43.15
CA GLU A 74 -2.41 16.60 43.01
C GLU A 74 -1.27 15.80 42.38
N ASN A 75 -0.88 16.20 41.17
CA ASN A 75 0.49 16.33 40.65
C ASN A 75 0.39 16.69 39.16
N PRO A 76 1.02 17.77 38.67
CA PRO A 76 0.97 18.10 37.25
C PRO A 76 1.57 16.93 36.48
N THR A 77 0.76 16.25 35.67
CA THR A 77 1.20 15.11 34.87
C THR A 77 2.28 15.61 33.93
N LYS A 78 3.54 15.30 34.23
CA LYS A 78 4.69 15.69 33.40
C LYS A 78 4.41 15.20 31.98
N GLY A 79 4.24 16.14 31.04
CA GLY A 79 3.88 15.81 29.66
C GLY A 79 4.91 14.85 29.07
N LYS A 80 4.46 13.78 28.40
CA LYS A 80 5.37 12.82 27.77
C LYS A 80 5.92 13.42 26.48
N LYS A 81 7.24 13.49 26.34
CA LYS A 81 7.87 13.95 25.10
C LYS A 81 7.89 12.83 24.06
N VAL A 82 7.59 13.17 22.80
CA VAL A 82 7.62 12.28 21.64
C VAL A 82 8.58 12.85 20.62
N SER A 83 9.58 12.08 20.23
CA SER A 83 10.47 12.40 19.13
C SER A 83 9.96 11.72 17.85
N VAL A 84 9.94 12.45 16.73
CA VAL A 84 9.60 11.87 15.43
C VAL A 84 10.82 11.93 14.53
N SER A 85 11.11 10.83 13.85
CA SER A 85 12.25 10.71 12.96
C SER A 85 11.92 9.95 11.67
N ILE A 86 12.81 10.07 10.69
CA ILE A 86 12.79 9.35 9.42
C ILE A 86 13.87 8.29 9.41
N ILE A 87 13.49 7.08 9.02
CA ILE A 87 14.42 5.99 8.72
C ILE A 87 14.48 5.74 7.21
N SER A 88 15.64 5.30 6.74
CA SER A 88 15.93 5.15 5.31
C SER A 88 15.65 3.75 4.76
N SER A 89 15.44 2.79 5.65
CA SER A 89 14.95 1.46 5.33
C SER A 89 14.10 0.93 6.48
N ILE A 90 13.12 0.10 6.18
CA ILE A 90 12.37 -0.63 7.20
C ILE A 90 13.26 -1.57 8.04
N LEU A 91 14.46 -1.92 7.58
CA LEU A 91 15.42 -2.70 8.36
C LEU A 91 16.03 -1.91 9.53
N ASP A 92 15.88 -0.58 9.55
CA ASP A 92 16.34 0.29 10.64
C ASP A 92 15.44 0.17 11.90
N VAL A 93 14.36 -0.62 11.82
CA VAL A 93 13.44 -0.92 12.92
C VAL A 93 13.21 -2.43 13.01
N SER A 94 13.13 -2.95 14.23
CA SER A 94 12.89 -4.37 14.43
C SER A 94 11.50 -4.78 13.93
N SER A 95 11.40 -5.99 13.37
CA SER A 95 10.11 -6.52 12.92
C SER A 95 9.10 -6.57 14.05
N HIS A 96 9.54 -6.95 15.26
CA HIS A 96 8.68 -7.00 16.45
C HIS A 96 8.05 -5.64 16.78
N GLU A 97 8.81 -4.54 16.76
CA GLU A 97 8.27 -3.21 17.09
C GLU A 97 7.34 -2.67 16.00
N TRP A 98 7.72 -2.85 14.72
CA TRP A 98 6.88 -2.44 13.60
C TRP A 98 5.55 -3.21 13.57
N ASP A 99 5.62 -4.54 13.67
CA ASP A 99 4.44 -5.41 13.64
C ASP A 99 3.56 -5.21 14.88
N SER A 100 4.16 -4.85 16.01
CA SER A 100 3.46 -4.38 17.21
C SER A 100 2.61 -3.13 16.92
N CYS A 101 3.14 -2.14 16.20
CA CYS A 101 2.35 -0.98 15.77
C CYS A 101 1.22 -1.37 14.81
N ALA A 102 1.50 -2.24 13.84
CA ALA A 102 0.51 -2.70 12.88
C ALA A 102 -0.65 -3.44 13.56
N LEU A 103 -0.33 -4.36 14.48
CA LEU A 103 -1.31 -5.15 15.22
C LEU A 103 -2.18 -4.28 16.13
N ASP A 104 -1.60 -3.33 16.86
CA ASP A 104 -2.36 -2.43 17.73
C ASP A 104 -3.25 -1.43 16.96
N ALA A 105 -2.83 -1.04 15.75
CA ALA A 105 -3.57 -0.11 14.92
C ALA A 105 -4.87 -0.74 14.38
N THR A 106 -4.85 -2.02 14.00
CA THR A 106 -6.01 -2.73 13.44
C THR A 106 -6.73 -3.67 14.42
N GLY A 107 -6.03 -4.15 15.44
CA GLY A 107 -6.41 -5.34 16.20
C GLY A 107 -6.11 -6.64 15.44
N PRO A 108 -6.09 -7.79 16.14
CA PRO A 108 -5.80 -9.10 15.54
C PRO A 108 -6.88 -9.56 14.54
N GLU A 109 -8.13 -9.15 14.73
CA GLU A 109 -9.25 -9.53 13.84
C GLU A 109 -9.14 -8.89 12.46
N LYS A 110 -8.60 -7.67 12.38
CA LYS A 110 -8.45 -6.93 11.11
C LYS A 110 -7.01 -6.82 10.66
N PHE A 111 -6.17 -7.77 11.09
CA PHE A 111 -4.77 -7.82 10.70
C PHE A 111 -4.63 -7.75 9.17
N ASN A 112 -3.76 -6.85 8.71
CA ASN A 112 -3.47 -6.65 7.31
C ASN A 112 -2.00 -7.07 7.03
N PRO A 113 -1.78 -8.18 6.31
CA PRO A 113 -0.44 -8.74 6.12
C PRO A 113 0.48 -7.82 5.29
N PHE A 114 -0.08 -6.90 4.52
CA PHE A 114 0.69 -5.96 3.69
C PHE A 114 1.37 -4.83 4.49
N LEU A 115 0.92 -4.60 5.72
CA LEU A 115 1.53 -3.63 6.62
C LEU A 115 2.61 -4.25 7.52
N SER A 116 2.81 -5.58 7.43
CA SER A 116 3.85 -6.26 8.19
C SER A 116 5.24 -5.86 7.72
N HIS A 117 6.18 -5.91 8.66
CA HIS A 117 7.60 -5.73 8.40
C HIS A 117 8.09 -6.74 7.36
N GLY A 118 7.69 -8.00 7.48
CA GLY A 118 8.06 -9.07 6.54
C GLY A 118 7.68 -8.76 5.08
N PHE A 119 6.49 -8.21 4.84
CA PHE A 119 6.07 -7.84 3.49
C PHE A 119 6.84 -6.63 2.94
N LEU A 120 6.96 -5.57 3.72
CA LEU A 120 7.60 -4.32 3.31
C LEU A 120 9.12 -4.49 3.12
N SER A 121 9.78 -5.19 4.04
CA SER A 121 11.22 -5.53 3.92
C SER A 121 11.50 -6.37 2.68
N SER A 122 10.62 -7.33 2.36
CA SER A 122 10.74 -8.12 1.13
C SER A 122 10.72 -7.24 -0.13
N LEU A 123 9.97 -6.13 -0.14
CA LEU A 123 9.94 -5.20 -1.27
C LEU A 123 11.23 -4.38 -1.38
N GLU A 124 11.77 -3.93 -0.26
CA GLU A 124 13.01 -3.13 -0.20
C GLU A 124 14.25 -3.97 -0.52
N GLU A 125 14.43 -5.10 0.17
CA GLU A 125 15.63 -5.95 0.06
C GLU A 125 15.79 -6.57 -1.32
N THR A 126 14.67 -6.81 -2.03
CA THR A 126 14.69 -7.40 -3.37
C THR A 126 14.67 -6.38 -4.49
N GLY A 127 14.85 -5.10 -4.17
CA GLY A 127 14.95 -4.00 -5.14
C GLY A 127 13.63 -3.63 -5.83
N CYS A 128 12.48 -4.05 -5.29
CA CYS A 128 11.17 -3.70 -5.86
C CYS A 128 10.80 -2.25 -5.51
N ALA A 129 10.89 -1.89 -4.24
CA ALA A 129 10.56 -0.55 -3.73
C ALA A 129 11.81 0.15 -3.20
N VAL A 130 12.69 0.57 -4.13
CA VAL A 130 13.95 1.24 -3.81
C VAL A 130 14.12 2.52 -4.62
N LYS A 131 15.11 3.32 -4.26
CA LYS A 131 15.45 4.58 -4.92
C LYS A 131 15.61 4.41 -6.43
N GLU A 132 16.27 3.35 -6.88
CA GLU A 132 16.54 3.03 -8.29
C GLU A 132 15.27 2.78 -9.09
N THR A 133 14.21 2.28 -8.44
CA THR A 133 12.89 2.07 -9.04
C THR A 133 11.95 3.24 -8.80
N GLY A 134 12.46 4.39 -8.34
CA GLY A 134 11.67 5.59 -8.05
C GLY A 134 10.80 5.48 -6.79
N TRP A 135 11.17 4.58 -5.87
CA TRP A 135 10.53 4.31 -4.58
C TRP A 135 11.56 4.44 -3.44
N MET A 136 12.04 5.66 -3.16
CA MET A 136 13.05 5.84 -2.10
C MET A 136 12.37 5.75 -0.72
N PRO A 137 12.70 4.77 0.14
CA PRO A 137 12.07 4.64 1.45
C PRO A 137 12.44 5.80 2.38
N SER A 138 11.49 6.21 3.22
CA SER A 138 11.61 7.34 4.15
C SER A 138 10.61 7.19 5.30
N HIS A 139 10.50 6.00 5.90
CA HIS A 139 9.44 5.69 6.88
C HIS A 139 9.52 6.59 8.12
N ILE A 140 8.36 6.86 8.71
CA ILE A 140 8.26 7.64 9.95
C ILE A 140 8.30 6.70 11.14
N ILE A 141 9.05 7.10 12.18
CA ILE A 141 9.00 6.50 13.52
C ILE A 141 8.77 7.60 14.55
N ALA A 142 7.79 7.40 15.42
CA ALA A 142 7.56 8.19 16.63
C ALA A 142 7.97 7.38 17.86
N LYS A 143 8.81 7.94 18.73
CA LYS A 143 9.31 7.31 19.95
C LYS A 143 9.04 8.16 21.19
N ASP A 144 8.97 7.52 22.35
CA ASP A 144 8.98 8.21 23.65
C ASP A 144 10.41 8.49 24.15
N GLU A 145 10.52 9.16 25.30
CA GLU A 145 11.79 9.46 25.99
C GLU A 145 12.61 8.22 26.38
N SER A 146 11.97 7.06 26.45
CA SER A 146 12.60 5.78 26.77
C SER A 146 12.94 4.98 25.51
N GLU A 147 12.90 5.61 24.32
CA GLU A 147 13.13 5.01 23.00
C GLU A 147 12.10 3.95 22.58
N ASN A 148 10.96 3.84 23.26
CA ASN A 148 9.90 2.92 22.84
C ASN A 148 9.18 3.49 21.62
N ILE A 149 8.98 2.65 20.60
CA ILE A 149 8.20 3.04 19.41
C ILE A 149 6.72 3.16 19.78
N LEU A 150 6.17 4.35 19.59
CA LEU A 150 4.75 4.67 19.80
C LEU A 150 3.95 4.62 18.50
N GLY A 151 4.58 4.83 17.35
CA GLY A 151 3.92 4.70 16.07
C GLY A 151 4.88 4.75 14.88
N VAL A 152 4.43 4.22 13.75
CA VAL A 152 5.19 4.16 12.51
C VAL A 152 4.29 4.47 11.30
N ALA A 153 4.88 4.88 10.19
CA ALA A 153 4.15 5.01 8.92
C ALA A 153 5.05 4.64 7.72
N PRO A 154 4.61 3.74 6.81
CA PRO A 154 5.36 3.46 5.60
C PRO A 154 5.27 4.66 4.65
N LEU A 155 6.41 5.29 4.37
CA LEU A 155 6.50 6.50 3.58
C LEU A 155 7.62 6.35 2.56
N TYR A 156 7.35 6.76 1.32
CA TYR A 156 8.30 6.71 0.22
C TYR A 156 8.34 8.05 -0.49
N LEU A 157 9.55 8.53 -0.83
CA LEU A 157 9.74 9.62 -1.77
C LEU A 157 9.70 9.07 -3.20
N LYS A 158 8.73 9.51 -3.98
CA LYS A 158 8.41 9.00 -5.31
C LYS A 158 8.88 9.95 -6.41
N SER A 159 9.51 9.40 -7.45
CA SER A 159 9.89 10.14 -8.67
C SER A 159 8.90 9.99 -9.83
N HIS A 160 7.85 9.17 -9.66
CA HIS A 160 6.77 8.91 -10.63
C HIS A 160 5.56 8.27 -9.90
N SER A 161 4.39 8.21 -10.54
CA SER A 161 3.18 7.58 -9.97
C SER A 161 3.00 6.08 -10.24
N TYR A 162 3.86 5.45 -11.04
CA TYR A 162 3.77 4.00 -11.27
C TYR A 162 3.83 3.18 -9.98
N GLY A 163 2.91 2.22 -9.85
CA GLY A 163 2.80 1.32 -8.69
C GLY A 163 1.95 1.83 -7.52
N GLU A 164 1.45 3.07 -7.58
CA GLU A 164 0.60 3.66 -6.53
C GLU A 164 -0.88 3.25 -6.64
N PHE A 165 -1.29 2.71 -7.79
CA PHE A 165 -2.68 2.37 -8.13
C PHE A 165 -3.68 3.54 -8.01
N VAL A 166 -3.14 4.76 -7.97
CA VAL A 166 -3.85 6.03 -8.04
C VAL A 166 -3.20 6.82 -9.18
N PHE A 167 -3.93 7.00 -10.28
CA PHE A 167 -3.40 7.69 -11.45
C PHE A 167 -3.46 9.20 -11.25
N ASP A 168 -2.30 9.81 -11.08
CA ASP A 168 -2.12 11.26 -10.87
C ASP A 168 -1.52 11.97 -12.08
N HIS A 169 -1.54 11.35 -13.26
CA HIS A 169 -1.02 11.96 -14.49
C HIS A 169 -1.67 13.32 -14.76
N SER A 170 -2.99 13.45 -14.56
CA SER A 170 -3.68 14.73 -14.70
C SER A 170 -3.17 15.81 -13.74
N TRP A 171 -2.76 15.44 -12.52
CA TRP A 171 -2.16 16.38 -11.58
C TRP A 171 -0.75 16.76 -12.01
N ALA A 172 0.04 15.78 -12.46
CA ALA A 172 1.38 16.04 -12.97
C ALA A 172 1.36 16.98 -14.18
N ASP A 173 0.47 16.72 -15.15
CA ASP A 173 0.30 17.54 -16.35
C ASP A 173 -0.13 18.97 -16.01
N ALA A 174 -1.02 19.14 -15.03
CA ALA A 174 -1.41 20.46 -14.54
C ALA A 174 -0.21 21.21 -13.93
N TYR A 175 0.56 20.58 -13.04
CA TYR A 175 1.76 21.18 -12.44
C TYR A 175 2.75 21.64 -13.51
N TYR A 176 3.05 20.78 -14.49
CA TYR A 176 3.96 21.11 -15.59
C TYR A 176 3.44 22.23 -16.47
N SER A 177 2.13 22.29 -16.72
CA SER A 177 1.49 23.37 -17.47
C SER A 177 1.63 24.74 -16.78
N PHE A 178 1.75 24.76 -15.45
CA PHE A 178 2.04 25.96 -14.66
C PHE A 178 3.54 26.19 -14.38
N GLY A 179 4.44 25.41 -15.00
CA GLY A 179 5.89 25.53 -14.81
C GLY A 179 6.41 24.98 -13.48
N ALA A 180 5.58 24.27 -12.72
CA ALA A 180 5.95 23.60 -11.47
C ALA A 180 6.32 22.13 -11.72
N ARG A 181 7.15 21.55 -10.84
CA ARG A 181 7.45 20.12 -10.88
C ARG A 181 6.51 19.36 -9.95
N TYR A 182 5.89 18.30 -10.46
CA TYR A 182 5.06 17.42 -9.63
C TYR A 182 5.88 16.36 -8.88
N TYR A 183 7.02 15.93 -9.42
CA TYR A 183 7.91 15.00 -8.74
C TYR A 183 9.22 15.70 -8.29
N PRO A 184 9.79 15.29 -7.14
CA PRO A 184 9.32 14.20 -6.30
C PRO A 184 8.12 14.58 -5.41
N LYS A 185 7.39 13.57 -4.95
CA LYS A 185 6.29 13.68 -3.97
C LYS A 185 6.44 12.63 -2.87
N PHE A 186 5.85 12.88 -1.70
CA PHE A 186 5.76 11.87 -0.64
C PHE A 186 4.52 11.01 -0.80
N GLN A 187 4.69 9.70 -0.60
CA GLN A 187 3.64 8.71 -0.74
C GLN A 187 3.63 7.79 0.49
N CYS A 188 2.64 7.96 1.35
CA CYS A 188 2.38 7.07 2.48
C CYS A 188 1.42 5.96 2.04
N CYS A 189 1.97 4.77 1.78
CA CYS A 189 1.23 3.65 1.22
C CYS A 189 1.97 2.32 1.43
N VAL A 190 1.31 1.23 1.02
CA VAL A 190 1.98 -0.04 0.74
C VAL A 190 2.33 -0.05 -0.76
N PRO A 191 3.61 -0.26 -1.16
CA PRO A 191 3.98 -0.31 -2.57
C PRO A 191 3.25 -1.43 -3.32
N PHE A 192 2.85 -1.12 -4.55
CA PHE A 192 2.23 -2.06 -5.49
C PHE A 192 0.97 -2.77 -4.95
N THR A 193 0.27 -2.16 -4.00
CA THR A 193 -0.83 -2.82 -3.28
C THR A 193 -1.95 -1.82 -2.94
N PRO A 194 -3.10 -1.86 -3.65
CA PRO A 194 -4.22 -0.94 -3.43
C PRO A 194 -5.12 -1.28 -2.23
N VAL A 195 -4.64 -2.05 -1.25
CA VAL A 195 -5.49 -2.55 -0.16
C VAL A 195 -5.78 -1.48 0.89
N THR A 196 -7.06 -1.23 1.17
CA THR A 196 -7.50 -0.32 2.23
C THR A 196 -7.06 -0.80 3.63
N GLY A 197 -6.46 0.10 4.42
CA GLY A 197 -6.03 -0.16 5.79
C GLY A 197 -5.37 1.08 6.39
N PRO A 198 -5.09 1.12 7.70
CA PRO A 198 -4.40 2.27 8.30
C PRO A 198 -3.03 2.46 7.65
N ARG A 199 -2.58 3.71 7.57
CA ARG A 199 -1.23 4.08 7.10
C ARG A 199 -0.38 4.66 8.20
N ILE A 200 -1.00 5.29 9.19
CA ILE A 200 -0.33 5.72 10.42
C ILE A 200 -0.65 4.69 11.50
N LEU A 201 0.34 3.87 11.83
CA LEU A 201 0.21 2.70 12.70
C LEU A 201 0.66 3.10 14.11
N VAL A 202 -0.29 3.30 15.01
CA VAL A 202 -0.02 3.79 16.37
C VAL A 202 -0.32 2.71 17.39
N ARG A 203 0.59 2.54 18.37
CA ARG A 203 0.42 1.63 19.51
C ARG A 203 -0.83 1.99 20.31
N ASN A 204 -1.45 0.99 20.91
CA ASN A 204 -2.67 1.14 21.69
C ASN A 204 -2.34 1.66 23.10
N THR A 205 -2.09 2.96 23.20
CA THR A 205 -1.78 3.67 24.44
C THR A 205 -2.84 4.72 24.74
N SER A 206 -2.86 5.25 25.97
CA SER A 206 -3.73 6.38 26.36
C SER A 206 -3.50 7.65 25.53
N PHE A 207 -2.38 7.74 24.81
CA PHE A 207 -2.00 8.89 23.98
C PHE A 207 -2.14 8.63 22.48
N LYS A 208 -2.81 7.53 22.07
CA LYS A 208 -2.91 7.10 20.66
C LYS A 208 -3.32 8.21 19.70
N ASP A 209 -4.36 8.97 20.01
CA ASP A 209 -4.83 10.05 19.12
C ASP A 209 -3.85 11.23 19.05
N GLN A 210 -3.16 11.55 20.15
CA GLN A 210 -2.14 12.60 20.15
C GLN A 210 -0.90 12.18 19.37
N VAL A 211 -0.47 10.92 19.48
CA VAL A 211 0.66 10.38 18.69
C VAL A 211 0.31 10.37 17.19
N PHE A 212 -0.94 10.03 16.84
CA PHE A 212 -1.43 10.15 15.46
C PHE A 212 -1.32 11.59 14.96
N ASP A 213 -1.80 12.58 15.73
CA ASP A 213 -1.74 13.99 15.37
C ASP A 213 -0.29 14.51 15.23
N VAL A 214 0.61 14.05 16.10
CA VAL A 214 2.04 14.35 16.04
C VAL A 214 2.65 13.80 14.73
N ILE A 215 2.35 12.55 14.35
CA ILE A 215 2.83 11.96 13.10
C ILE A 215 2.27 12.72 11.88
N VAL A 216 0.97 13.07 11.88
CA VAL A 216 0.36 13.85 10.80
C VAL A 216 1.03 15.22 10.65
N THR A 217 1.33 15.89 11.77
CA THR A 217 2.02 17.17 11.77
C THR A 217 3.44 17.03 11.23
N ALA A 218 4.20 16.05 11.72
CA ALA A 218 5.55 15.77 11.26
C ALA A 218 5.60 15.46 9.75
N LEU A 219 4.63 14.72 9.21
CA LEU A 219 4.49 14.45 7.78
C LEU A 219 4.27 15.74 6.95
N LYS A 220 3.44 16.66 7.45
CA LYS A 220 3.20 17.96 6.79
C LYS A 220 4.45 18.83 6.82
N ASP A 221 5.14 18.89 7.97
CA ASP A 221 6.37 19.66 8.13
C ASP A 221 7.49 19.11 7.28
N LEU A 222 7.64 17.78 7.22
CA LEU A 222 8.58 17.11 6.32
C LEU A 222 8.34 17.48 4.86
N THR A 223 7.07 17.49 4.44
CA THR A 223 6.68 17.85 3.07
C THR A 223 7.10 19.29 2.74
N ALA A 224 6.89 20.22 3.66
CA ALA A 224 7.29 21.61 3.51
C ALA A 224 8.82 21.79 3.52
N LYS A 225 9.52 21.18 4.49
CA LYS A 225 10.99 21.22 4.65
C LYS A 225 11.71 20.62 3.43
N SER A 226 11.18 19.53 2.88
CA SER A 226 11.78 18.85 1.72
C SER A 226 11.49 19.53 0.38
N GLN A 227 10.65 20.57 0.35
CA GLN A 227 10.23 21.27 -0.86
C GLN A 227 9.69 20.33 -1.97
N VAL A 228 8.99 19.28 -1.57
CA VAL A 228 8.30 18.37 -2.50
C VAL A 228 6.94 18.93 -2.89
N SER A 229 6.38 18.46 -4.00
CA SER A 229 5.11 19.01 -4.51
C SER A 229 3.91 18.76 -3.58
N SER A 230 3.86 17.59 -2.97
CA SER A 230 2.69 17.09 -2.27
C SER A 230 3.00 15.87 -1.40
N LEU A 231 2.09 15.59 -0.47
CA LEU A 231 2.01 14.37 0.33
C LEU A 231 0.69 13.69 0.06
N HIS A 232 0.76 12.38 -0.19
CA HIS A 232 -0.38 11.53 -0.47
C HIS A 232 -0.44 10.39 0.54
N ILE A 233 -1.63 10.13 1.07
CA ILE A 233 -1.93 8.96 1.90
C ILE A 233 -2.99 8.16 1.15
N THR A 234 -2.61 7.02 0.57
CA THR A 234 -3.49 6.25 -0.33
C THR A 234 -3.98 4.96 0.33
N PHE A 235 -5.26 4.71 0.11
CA PHE A 235 -6.03 3.63 0.72
C PHE A 235 -5.99 3.63 2.26
N PRO A 236 -6.11 4.81 2.94
CA PRO A 236 -6.27 4.83 4.39
C PRO A 236 -7.59 4.17 4.81
N SER A 237 -7.67 3.76 6.06
CA SER A 237 -8.95 3.31 6.64
C SER A 237 -9.98 4.44 6.60
N GLU A 238 -11.28 4.12 6.64
CA GLU A 238 -12.33 5.14 6.63
C GLU A 238 -12.22 6.13 7.81
N ALA A 239 -11.94 5.61 9.01
CA ALA A 239 -11.74 6.43 10.20
C ALA A 239 -10.53 7.38 10.03
N GLU A 240 -9.42 6.86 9.50
CA GLU A 240 -8.23 7.66 9.21
C GLU A 240 -8.49 8.70 8.11
N TRP A 241 -9.28 8.36 7.09
CA TRP A 241 -9.66 9.26 6.00
C TRP A 241 -10.48 10.47 6.48
N TYR A 242 -11.39 10.28 7.44
CA TYR A 242 -12.10 11.40 8.08
C TYR A 242 -11.18 12.22 8.98
N LYS A 243 -10.37 11.58 9.84
CA LYS A 243 -9.42 12.30 10.71
C LYS A 243 -8.43 13.17 9.91
N LEU A 244 -7.92 12.66 8.78
CA LEU A 244 -7.00 13.40 7.92
C LEU A 244 -7.64 14.64 7.28
N LYS A 245 -8.94 14.59 6.95
CA LYS A 245 -9.69 15.75 6.45
C LYS A 245 -9.66 16.90 7.45
N ASP A 246 -9.92 16.60 8.72
CA ASP A 246 -9.93 17.58 9.81
C ASP A 246 -8.53 18.14 10.11
N ARG A 247 -7.48 17.56 9.51
CA ARG A 247 -6.09 18.03 9.55
C ARG A 247 -5.62 18.69 8.25
N GLY A 248 -6.54 18.97 7.35
CA GLY A 248 -6.35 19.78 6.14
C GLY A 248 -6.07 18.98 4.86
N PHE A 249 -6.12 17.64 4.89
CA PHE A 249 -5.96 16.86 3.66
C PHE A 249 -7.21 16.91 2.79
N LEU A 250 -7.02 17.03 1.47
CA LEU A 250 -8.09 16.91 0.49
C LEU A 250 -8.47 15.44 0.32
N GLN A 251 -9.76 15.18 0.28
CA GLN A 251 -10.30 13.84 0.18
C GLN A 251 -10.59 13.46 -1.28
N ARG A 252 -10.12 12.28 -1.69
CA ARG A 252 -10.41 11.64 -2.98
C ARG A 252 -11.14 10.33 -2.77
N ILE A 253 -12.23 10.15 -3.50
CA ILE A 253 -13.06 8.94 -3.47
C ILE A 253 -12.63 8.02 -4.60
N GLY A 254 -12.58 6.72 -4.31
CA GLY A 254 -12.34 5.66 -5.29
C GLY A 254 -13.22 4.46 -4.95
N MET A 255 -13.52 3.63 -5.95
CA MET A 255 -14.41 2.48 -5.79
C MET A 255 -13.63 1.17 -5.78
N GLN A 256 -13.91 0.33 -4.78
CA GLN A 256 -13.36 -1.02 -4.63
C GLN A 256 -14.51 -2.01 -4.45
N TYR A 257 -14.35 -3.22 -4.99
CA TYR A 257 -15.33 -4.29 -4.85
C TYR A 257 -14.81 -5.35 -3.89
N HIS A 258 -15.49 -5.53 -2.77
CA HIS A 258 -15.17 -6.55 -1.78
C HIS A 258 -16.26 -7.59 -1.74
N TRP A 259 -15.88 -8.86 -1.74
CA TRP A 259 -16.80 -9.95 -1.45
C TRP A 259 -16.83 -10.18 0.06
N LYS A 260 -18.04 -10.24 0.64
CA LYS A 260 -18.26 -10.53 2.05
C LYS A 260 -18.90 -11.92 2.16
N ASN A 261 -18.30 -12.82 2.94
CA ASN A 261 -18.94 -14.09 3.26
C ASN A 261 -20.15 -13.83 4.19
N ARG A 262 -21.37 -14.18 3.74
CA ARG A 262 -22.60 -14.06 4.54
C ARG A 262 -22.84 -15.32 5.37
N ASN A 263 -21.78 -15.82 6.02
CA ASN A 263 -21.77 -17.06 6.80
C ASN A 263 -22.08 -18.33 5.99
N TYR A 264 -21.74 -18.35 4.69
CA TYR A 264 -21.85 -19.56 3.88
C TYR A 264 -20.84 -20.61 4.37
N LYS A 265 -21.33 -21.82 4.65
CA LYS A 265 -20.53 -22.97 5.11
C LYS A 265 -20.07 -23.84 3.94
N SER A 266 -20.70 -23.69 2.78
CA SER A 266 -20.34 -24.42 1.57
C SER A 266 -20.45 -23.55 0.32
N PHE A 267 -19.72 -23.92 -0.72
CA PHE A 267 -19.80 -23.24 -2.00
C PHE A 267 -21.21 -23.32 -2.60
N ASP A 268 -21.93 -24.43 -2.37
CA ASP A 268 -23.31 -24.58 -2.84
C ASP A 268 -24.27 -23.63 -2.14
N GLU A 269 -24.13 -23.40 -0.82
CA GLU A 269 -24.91 -22.39 -0.10
C GLU A 269 -24.72 -20.99 -0.72
N PHE A 270 -23.47 -20.60 -1.00
CA PHE A 270 -23.19 -19.34 -1.69
C PHE A 270 -23.85 -19.23 -3.08
N LEU A 271 -23.89 -20.34 -3.83
CA LEU A 271 -24.54 -20.35 -5.14
C LEU A 271 -26.07 -20.25 -5.06
N MET A 272 -26.67 -20.63 -3.93
CA MET A 272 -28.12 -20.55 -3.74
C MET A 272 -28.63 -19.10 -3.68
N ASP A 273 -27.81 -18.18 -3.18
CA ASP A 273 -28.11 -16.74 -3.13
C ASP A 273 -27.99 -16.04 -4.50
N MET A 274 -27.55 -16.75 -5.55
CA MET A 274 -27.44 -16.21 -6.90
C MET A 274 -28.65 -16.49 -7.78
N LYS A 275 -28.89 -15.61 -8.76
CA LYS A 275 -29.80 -15.88 -9.88
C LYS A 275 -29.42 -17.19 -10.57
N GLN A 276 -30.43 -17.96 -11.00
CA GLN A 276 -30.26 -19.29 -11.60
C GLN A 276 -29.26 -19.31 -12.77
N SER A 277 -29.31 -18.31 -13.65
CA SER A 277 -28.39 -18.19 -14.78
C SER A 277 -26.93 -18.06 -14.33
N LYS A 278 -26.65 -17.24 -13.31
CA LYS A 278 -25.29 -17.05 -12.77
C LYS A 278 -24.80 -18.31 -12.06
N ARG A 279 -25.64 -18.95 -11.25
CA ARG A 279 -25.33 -20.25 -10.63
C ARG A 279 -25.01 -21.32 -11.67
N LYS A 280 -25.80 -21.42 -12.75
CA LYS A 280 -25.55 -22.36 -13.85
C LYS A 280 -24.21 -22.08 -14.52
N ASN A 281 -23.90 -20.81 -14.80
CA ASN A 281 -22.63 -20.41 -15.42
C ASN A 281 -21.43 -20.83 -14.56
N ILE A 282 -21.42 -20.45 -13.28
CA ILE A 282 -20.33 -20.81 -12.36
C ILE A 282 -20.12 -22.33 -12.31
N ARG A 283 -21.20 -23.11 -12.19
CA ARG A 283 -21.09 -24.58 -12.21
C ARG A 283 -20.47 -25.13 -13.50
N GLN A 284 -20.76 -24.51 -14.65
CA GLN A 284 -20.15 -24.89 -15.92
C GLN A 284 -18.67 -24.51 -15.99
N GLU A 285 -18.31 -23.32 -15.49
CA GLU A 285 -16.91 -22.88 -15.40
C GLU A 285 -16.07 -23.85 -14.56
N ARG A 286 -16.57 -24.28 -13.40
CA ARG A 286 -15.88 -25.24 -12.52
C ARG A 286 -15.72 -26.63 -13.15
N LYS A 287 -16.72 -27.10 -13.90
CA LYS A 287 -16.68 -28.41 -14.57
C LYS A 287 -15.59 -28.50 -15.64
N LYS A 288 -15.19 -27.36 -16.23
CA LYS A 288 -14.12 -27.34 -17.24
C LYS A 288 -12.76 -27.69 -16.67
N ILE A 289 -12.53 -27.49 -15.37
CA ILE A 289 -11.22 -27.70 -14.75
C ILE A 289 -10.79 -29.17 -14.81
N PRO A 290 -11.54 -30.13 -14.23
CA PRO A 290 -11.19 -31.55 -14.35
C PRO A 290 -11.27 -32.05 -15.81
N ALA A 291 -12.15 -31.48 -16.65
CA ALA A 291 -12.22 -31.84 -18.07
C ALA A 291 -10.97 -31.45 -18.89
N GLN A 292 -10.09 -30.62 -18.32
CA GLN A 292 -8.79 -30.24 -18.89
C GLN A 292 -7.62 -31.03 -18.26
N ASP A 293 -7.91 -32.07 -17.47
CA ASP A 293 -6.96 -32.83 -16.65
C ASP A 293 -6.19 -31.95 -15.64
N LEU A 294 -6.84 -30.90 -15.14
CA LEU A 294 -6.27 -30.00 -14.16
C LEU A 294 -6.65 -30.39 -12.74
N THR A 295 -5.65 -30.44 -11.87
CA THR A 295 -5.84 -30.60 -10.42
C THR A 295 -5.52 -29.29 -9.72
N MET A 296 -6.45 -28.81 -8.90
CA MET A 296 -6.25 -27.60 -8.10
C MET A 296 -5.67 -27.97 -6.73
N LYS A 297 -4.60 -27.30 -6.31
CA LYS A 297 -4.05 -27.40 -4.95
C LYS A 297 -3.98 -26.03 -4.30
N ARG A 298 -4.05 -26.01 -2.97
CA ARG A 298 -3.87 -24.83 -2.14
C ARG A 298 -2.69 -25.12 -1.24
N LEU A 299 -1.63 -24.34 -1.40
CA LEU A 299 -0.38 -24.49 -0.69
C LEU A 299 -0.24 -23.31 0.27
N ARG A 300 0.09 -23.58 1.54
CA ARG A 300 0.27 -22.56 2.58
C ARG A 300 1.59 -22.76 3.31
N GLY A 301 2.25 -21.65 3.65
CA GLY A 301 3.47 -21.66 4.46
C GLY A 301 4.49 -22.66 3.95
N TYR A 302 4.86 -23.63 4.80
CA TYR A 302 5.88 -24.64 4.48
C TYR A 302 5.54 -25.55 3.28
N GLU A 303 4.28 -25.65 2.87
CA GLU A 303 3.88 -26.41 1.67
C GLU A 303 4.38 -25.73 0.38
N ILE A 304 4.59 -24.41 0.42
CA ILE A 304 5.09 -23.64 -0.72
C ILE A 304 6.62 -23.78 -0.78
N LYS A 305 7.09 -24.58 -1.73
CA LYS A 305 8.52 -24.81 -2.01
C LYS A 305 9.07 -23.86 -3.07
N ALA A 306 10.40 -23.73 -3.15
CA ALA A 306 11.11 -22.84 -4.07
C ALA A 306 10.71 -23.02 -5.56
N ASN A 307 10.48 -24.25 -6.00
CA ASN A 307 10.03 -24.54 -7.37
C ASN A 307 8.66 -23.92 -7.70
N HIS A 308 7.78 -23.77 -6.71
CA HIS A 308 6.49 -23.09 -6.89
C HIS A 308 6.70 -21.61 -7.16
N TRP A 309 7.61 -20.94 -6.45
CA TRP A 309 7.93 -19.53 -6.69
C TRP A 309 8.56 -19.29 -8.06
N ASP A 310 9.46 -20.18 -8.48
CA ASP A 310 10.07 -20.11 -9.81
C ASP A 310 9.06 -20.26 -10.93
N SER A 311 8.10 -21.17 -10.74
CA SER A 311 7.01 -21.38 -11.69
C SER A 311 6.04 -20.20 -11.68
N PHE A 312 5.66 -19.73 -10.50
CA PHE A 312 4.78 -18.58 -10.33
C PHE A 312 5.36 -17.29 -10.91
N TYR A 313 6.66 -17.05 -10.80
CA TYR A 313 7.30 -15.89 -11.40
C TYR A 313 7.16 -15.88 -12.93
N LYS A 314 7.31 -17.04 -13.59
CA LYS A 314 7.07 -17.18 -15.04
C LYS A 314 5.62 -16.83 -15.39
N PHE A 315 4.67 -17.31 -14.58
CA PHE A 315 3.24 -17.02 -14.77
C PHE A 315 2.93 -15.53 -14.57
N TYR A 316 3.49 -14.91 -13.53
CA TYR A 316 3.35 -13.48 -13.24
C TYR A 316 3.89 -12.59 -14.37
N ARG A 317 5.07 -12.94 -14.90
CA ARG A 317 5.67 -12.29 -16.07
C ARG A 317 4.73 -12.32 -17.27
N ASN A 318 4.17 -13.49 -17.58
CA ASN A 318 3.22 -13.63 -18.68
C ASN A 318 1.99 -12.71 -18.54
N THR A 319 1.41 -12.59 -17.34
CA THR A 319 0.27 -11.69 -17.12
C THR A 319 0.64 -10.21 -17.25
N THR A 320 1.82 -9.82 -16.76
CA THR A 320 2.28 -8.42 -16.78
C THR A 320 2.65 -7.97 -18.20
N ASP A 321 3.41 -8.78 -18.92
CA ASP A 321 3.84 -8.52 -20.29
C ASP A 321 2.65 -8.35 -21.27
N ASN A 322 1.53 -9.05 -21.02
CA ASN A 322 0.35 -9.02 -21.88
C ASN A 322 -0.67 -7.89 -21.59
N LYS A 323 -0.61 -7.23 -20.42
CA LYS A 323 -1.70 -6.31 -20.00
C LYS A 323 -1.27 -4.93 -19.51
N TRP A 324 -0.10 -4.77 -18.87
CA TRP A 324 0.14 -3.55 -18.06
C TRP A 324 1.60 -3.02 -18.06
N GLY A 325 2.48 -3.55 -18.92
CA GLY A 325 3.87 -3.10 -19.01
C GLY A 325 4.81 -3.80 -18.01
N SER A 326 5.93 -3.15 -17.67
CA SER A 326 7.05 -3.75 -16.94
C SER A 326 6.64 -4.31 -15.55
N PRO A 327 7.06 -5.54 -15.19
CA PRO A 327 6.79 -6.10 -13.88
C PRO A 327 7.50 -5.31 -12.79
N TYR A 328 6.76 -5.00 -11.72
CA TYR A 328 7.30 -4.31 -10.54
C TYR A 328 7.97 -5.26 -9.55
N LEU A 329 7.59 -6.55 -9.55
CA LEU A 329 8.05 -7.53 -8.58
C LEU A 329 9.11 -8.44 -9.20
N THR A 330 10.20 -8.63 -8.48
CA THR A 330 11.31 -9.50 -8.88
C THR A 330 10.99 -10.97 -8.58
N ARG A 331 11.81 -11.88 -9.12
CA ARG A 331 11.73 -13.30 -8.75
C ARG A 331 12.00 -13.46 -7.25
N ASP A 332 13.03 -12.80 -6.76
CA ASP A 332 13.50 -12.95 -5.38
C ASP A 332 12.50 -12.40 -4.37
N PHE A 333 11.70 -11.38 -4.75
CA PHE A 333 10.56 -10.92 -3.94
C PHE A 333 9.64 -12.07 -3.51
N PHE A 334 9.31 -12.99 -4.42
CA PHE A 334 8.39 -14.08 -4.10
C PHE A 334 8.99 -15.08 -3.11
N HIS A 335 10.29 -15.36 -3.24
CA HIS A 335 11.01 -16.23 -2.32
C HIS A 335 11.14 -15.59 -0.93
N GLU A 336 11.58 -14.33 -0.86
CA GLU A 336 11.72 -13.57 0.38
C GLU A 336 10.38 -13.40 1.12
N MET A 337 9.33 -12.99 0.39
CA MET A 337 7.99 -12.82 0.94
C MET A 337 7.44 -14.13 1.48
N GLY A 338 7.58 -15.23 0.72
CA GLY A 338 7.17 -16.56 1.18
C GLY A 338 7.90 -17.01 2.45
N SER A 339 9.20 -16.75 2.54
CA SER A 339 10.04 -17.12 3.68
C SER A 339 9.68 -16.32 4.95
N LYS A 340 9.47 -15.00 4.82
CA LYS A 340 9.23 -14.10 5.96
C LYS A 340 7.79 -14.15 6.47
N MET A 341 6.82 -14.33 5.58
CA MET A 341 5.40 -14.28 5.93
C MET A 341 4.82 -15.67 6.22
N GLY A 342 5.44 -16.74 5.75
CA GLY A 342 5.08 -18.12 6.09
C GLY A 342 3.60 -18.42 5.93
N ASP A 343 2.93 -18.71 7.05
CA ASP A 343 1.51 -19.09 7.08
C ASP A 343 0.55 -17.96 6.65
N ASP A 344 1.00 -16.72 6.52
CA ASP A 344 0.18 -15.63 5.98
C ASP A 344 0.13 -15.62 4.45
N VAL A 345 0.75 -16.60 3.80
CA VAL A 345 0.82 -16.73 2.34
C VAL A 345 0.02 -17.96 1.86
N LEU A 346 -0.85 -17.74 0.88
CA LEU A 346 -1.64 -18.77 0.22
C LEU A 346 -1.41 -18.75 -1.29
N LEU A 347 -0.88 -19.85 -1.82
CA LEU A 347 -0.72 -20.07 -3.25
C LEU A 347 -1.72 -21.12 -3.73
N VAL A 348 -2.69 -20.71 -4.55
CA VAL A 348 -3.57 -21.64 -5.26
C VAL A 348 -2.91 -22.00 -6.58
N VAL A 349 -2.56 -23.27 -6.79
CA VAL A 349 -1.91 -23.74 -8.01
C VAL A 349 -2.81 -24.67 -8.81
N ALA A 350 -2.57 -24.71 -10.11
CA ALA A 350 -3.15 -25.70 -11.01
C ALA A 350 -2.03 -26.57 -11.58
N GLU A 351 -2.23 -27.87 -11.53
CA GLU A 351 -1.28 -28.86 -12.05
C GLU A 351 -1.90 -29.68 -13.18
N LYS A 352 -1.10 -29.98 -14.19
CA LYS A 352 -1.41 -30.93 -15.25
C LYS A 352 -0.29 -31.96 -15.31
N ARG A 353 -0.58 -33.24 -15.04
CA ARG A 353 0.43 -34.32 -15.01
C ARG A 353 1.65 -33.96 -14.13
N ASP A 354 1.38 -33.45 -12.92
CA ASP A 354 2.37 -32.99 -11.92
C ASP A 354 3.21 -31.76 -12.32
N GLU A 355 2.95 -31.16 -13.48
CA GLU A 355 3.54 -29.88 -13.87
C GLU A 355 2.63 -28.71 -13.48
N LEU A 356 3.22 -27.69 -12.83
CA LEU A 356 2.51 -26.45 -12.54
C LEU A 356 2.22 -25.70 -13.84
N VAL A 357 0.96 -25.33 -14.06
CA VAL A 357 0.53 -24.59 -15.26
C VAL A 357 -0.09 -23.24 -14.95
N ALA A 358 -0.45 -22.99 -13.69
CA ALA A 358 -0.94 -21.69 -13.24
C ALA A 358 -0.85 -21.51 -11.73
N GLY A 359 -0.94 -20.26 -11.28
CA GLY A 359 -0.99 -19.93 -9.87
C GLY A 359 -1.70 -18.62 -9.56
N ALA A 360 -2.35 -18.56 -8.40
CA ALA A 360 -2.93 -17.36 -7.80
C ALA A 360 -2.31 -17.13 -6.41
N LEU A 361 -1.63 -15.99 -6.24
CA LEU A 361 -1.08 -15.57 -4.95
C LEU A 361 -2.10 -14.76 -4.16
N ASN A 362 -2.30 -15.17 -2.92
CA ASN A 362 -3.15 -14.51 -1.94
C ASN A 362 -2.37 -14.33 -0.64
N LEU A 363 -2.68 -13.27 0.11
CA LEU A 363 -2.22 -13.11 1.48
C LEU A 363 -3.40 -13.26 2.45
N ILE A 364 -3.13 -13.85 3.61
CA ILE A 364 -4.10 -14.13 4.65
C ILE A 364 -3.96 -13.07 5.74
N GLY A 365 -5.01 -12.28 5.97
CA GLY A 365 -5.14 -11.39 7.12
C GLY A 365 -5.98 -11.99 8.24
N GLY A 366 -6.42 -11.13 9.17
CA GLY A 366 -7.23 -11.56 10.32
C GLY A 366 -8.60 -12.12 9.90
N ASP A 367 -9.41 -11.29 9.25
CA ASP A 367 -10.76 -11.61 8.75
C ASP A 367 -10.83 -11.66 7.22
N THR A 368 -9.72 -11.35 6.54
CA THR A 368 -9.71 -11.09 5.09
C THR A 368 -8.66 -11.93 4.38
N ILE A 369 -9.01 -12.52 3.24
CA ILE A 369 -8.05 -13.04 2.26
C ILE A 369 -7.92 -12.04 1.12
N TYR A 370 -6.69 -11.64 0.83
CA TYR A 370 -6.38 -10.64 -0.18
C TYR A 370 -5.86 -11.32 -1.44
N GLY A 371 -6.67 -11.36 -2.50
CA GLY A 371 -6.26 -11.85 -3.80
C GLY A 371 -5.41 -10.81 -4.52
N ARG A 372 -4.16 -11.16 -4.87
CA ARG A 372 -3.18 -10.17 -5.34
C ARG A 372 -2.75 -10.38 -6.79
N LEU A 373 -2.21 -11.56 -7.10
CA LEU A 373 -1.57 -11.81 -8.40
C LEU A 373 -2.03 -13.14 -8.99
N TRP A 374 -2.13 -13.18 -10.30
CA TRP A 374 -2.48 -14.36 -11.07
C TRP A 374 -1.56 -14.49 -12.27
N GLY A 375 -1.28 -15.74 -12.65
CA GLY A 375 -0.83 -16.04 -13.99
C GLY A 375 -1.00 -17.49 -14.36
N CYS A 376 -0.82 -17.77 -15.65
CA CYS A 376 -0.77 -19.11 -16.20
C CYS A 376 0.37 -19.22 -17.22
N ASP A 377 0.62 -20.46 -17.64
CA ASP A 377 1.54 -20.77 -18.72
C ASP A 377 1.23 -19.91 -19.97
N PRO A 378 2.23 -19.22 -20.55
CA PRO A 378 2.05 -18.43 -21.77
C PRO A 378 1.68 -19.24 -23.01
N GLN A 379 2.02 -20.52 -23.05
CA GLN A 379 1.89 -21.36 -24.24
C GLN A 379 0.52 -22.03 -24.36
N VAL A 380 -0.26 -22.05 -23.28
CA VAL A 380 -1.50 -22.83 -23.22
C VAL A 380 -2.66 -21.98 -22.71
N TYR A 381 -3.75 -21.98 -23.46
CA TYR A 381 -5.00 -21.37 -23.03
C TYR A 381 -5.81 -22.33 -22.16
N TYR A 382 -6.10 -21.92 -20.92
CA TYR A 382 -6.92 -22.68 -19.98
C TYR A 382 -8.27 -21.99 -19.73
N PRO A 383 -9.35 -22.39 -20.43
CA PRO A 383 -10.67 -21.80 -20.22
C PRO A 383 -11.12 -21.89 -18.76
N SER A 384 -11.62 -20.77 -18.25
CA SER A 384 -12.19 -20.61 -16.90
C SER A 384 -11.23 -20.84 -15.72
N LEU A 385 -9.93 -21.11 -15.96
CA LEU A 385 -8.97 -21.40 -14.91
C LEU A 385 -8.72 -20.23 -13.96
N HIS A 386 -8.63 -19.01 -14.49
CA HIS A 386 -8.55 -17.78 -13.69
C HIS A 386 -9.71 -17.66 -12.69
N PHE A 387 -10.93 -18.03 -13.08
CA PHE A 387 -12.08 -17.96 -12.18
C PHE A 387 -12.00 -19.01 -11.07
N GLU A 388 -11.61 -20.24 -11.38
CA GLU A 388 -11.44 -21.29 -10.37
C GLU A 388 -10.37 -20.87 -9.34
N ALA A 389 -9.19 -20.47 -9.80
CA ALA A 389 -8.06 -20.21 -8.92
C ALA A 389 -8.20 -18.92 -8.12
N CYS A 390 -8.60 -17.80 -8.75
CA CYS A 390 -8.65 -16.50 -8.08
C CYS A 390 -9.92 -16.29 -7.24
N TYR A 391 -11.01 -17.01 -7.55
CA TYR A 391 -12.31 -16.75 -6.93
C TYR A 391 -12.90 -17.94 -6.18
N TYR A 392 -12.93 -19.12 -6.80
CA TYR A 392 -13.69 -20.25 -6.25
C TYR A 392 -12.92 -21.02 -5.19
N GLN A 393 -11.62 -21.22 -5.39
CA GLN A 393 -10.75 -21.88 -4.42
C GLN A 393 -10.54 -21.08 -3.14
N VAL A 394 -10.66 -19.74 -3.24
CA VAL A 394 -10.41 -18.79 -2.14
C VAL A 394 -11.66 -18.51 -1.32
N ARG A 395 -12.87 -18.46 -1.93
CA ARG A 395 -14.13 -18.08 -1.27
C ARG A 395 -14.56 -18.95 -0.10
N ILE A 396 -14.69 -20.25 -0.33
CA ILE A 396 -15.32 -21.15 0.64
C ILE A 396 -14.60 -22.49 0.57
N SER A 397 -13.84 -22.81 1.61
CA SER A 397 -13.10 -24.06 1.76
C SER A 397 -13.85 -25.02 2.71
N LYS A 398 -13.93 -26.30 2.34
CA LYS A 398 -14.39 -27.38 3.24
C LYS A 398 -13.36 -27.70 4.33
N THR A 399 -12.08 -27.49 4.04
CA THR A 399 -11.00 -27.53 5.04
C THR A 399 -10.95 -26.15 5.68
N PRO A 400 -11.13 -25.99 7.00
CA PRO A 400 -10.95 -24.70 7.62
C PRO A 400 -9.50 -24.27 7.37
N LEU A 401 -9.31 -23.27 6.50
CA LEU A 401 -8.22 -22.33 6.76
C LEU A 401 -8.52 -21.89 8.19
N LYS A 402 -7.68 -22.26 9.17
CA LYS A 402 -7.85 -21.84 10.57
C LYS A 402 -7.69 -20.31 10.62
N MET A 403 -8.71 -19.63 10.14
CA MET A 403 -8.97 -18.22 10.32
C MET A 403 -9.58 -18.12 11.70
N LYS A 404 -9.09 -17.19 12.52
CA LYS A 404 -9.69 -16.92 13.83
C LYS A 404 -11.16 -16.55 13.57
N GLU A 405 -12.06 -17.18 14.32
CA GLU A 405 -13.50 -17.16 14.10
C GLU A 405 -14.03 -15.74 13.84
N ASN A 406 -14.36 -15.42 12.58
CA ASN A 406 -15.47 -14.57 12.12
C ASN A 406 -15.29 -14.16 10.64
N GLY A 407 -16.40 -14.21 9.89
CA GLY A 407 -16.63 -13.71 8.53
C GLY A 407 -15.41 -13.44 7.61
N SER A 408 -15.17 -14.32 6.65
CA SER A 408 -14.15 -14.10 5.60
C SER A 408 -14.55 -12.98 4.64
N PHE A 409 -13.72 -11.96 4.52
CA PHE A 409 -13.76 -11.03 3.39
C PHE A 409 -12.78 -11.51 2.32
N ILE A 410 -13.15 -11.39 1.06
CA ILE A 410 -12.17 -11.46 -0.02
C ILE A 410 -12.19 -10.15 -0.74
N SER A 411 -11.12 -9.38 -0.56
CA SER A 411 -10.81 -8.30 -1.47
C SER A 411 -10.10 -8.93 -2.67
N ILE A 412 -10.79 -8.96 -3.80
CA ILE A 412 -10.21 -9.36 -5.08
C ILE A 412 -10.04 -8.09 -5.86
N GLU A 413 -8.86 -7.50 -5.73
CA GLU A 413 -8.50 -6.32 -6.52
C GLU A 413 -7.91 -6.79 -7.83
N LEU A 414 -8.79 -7.21 -8.74
CA LEU A 414 -8.43 -7.12 -10.15
C LEU A 414 -8.56 -5.65 -10.56
N PRO A 415 -7.54 -5.04 -11.19
CA PRO A 415 -7.74 -3.77 -11.85
C PRO A 415 -8.94 -3.91 -12.79
N GLN A 416 -9.85 -2.94 -12.73
CA GLN A 416 -11.03 -2.90 -13.59
C GLN A 416 -10.58 -3.12 -15.04
N THR A 417 -11.17 -4.12 -15.69
CA THR A 417 -11.01 -4.43 -17.12
C THR A 417 -11.50 -3.31 -17.99
#